data_AF-A0A800FZA3-F1
#
_entry.id   AF-A0A800FZA3-F1
#
_cell.length_a   1.000
_cell.length_b   1.000
_cell.length_c   1.000
_cell.angle_alpha   90.00
_cell.angle_beta   90.00
_cell.angle_gamma   90.00
#
_symmetry.space_group_name_H-M   'P 1'
#
loop_
_entity.id
_entity.type
_entity.pdbx_description
1 polymer ?
#
loop_
_entity_poly.entity_id
_entity_poly.type
_entity_poly.pdbx_seq_one_letter_code
_entity_poly.pdbx_strand_id
1 'polypeptide(L)' 'MEITKLILKDYRSFHRFHWEPSSGIHIIYGENGSGKSNLLEAISMLSTTRSPRTHRDTELVSWRALDEDPLPGAFISA' A
#
# COMPACT_ATOMS: atom_id res chain seq x y z
N MET A 1 13.93 -11.84 -8.41
CA MET A 1 12.90 -10.79 -8.61
C MET A 1 13.36 -9.58 -7.82
N GLU A 2 13.38 -8.41 -8.45
CA GLU A 2 13.80 -7.15 -7.84
C GLU A 2 12.66 -6.14 -8.02
N ILE A 3 12.40 -5.32 -6.99
CA ILE A 3 11.46 -4.21 -7.08
C ILE A 3 12.26 -3.04 -7.67
N THR A 4 11.88 -2.54 -8.83
CA THR A 4 12.51 -1.35 -9.43
C THR A 4 11.71 -0.08 -9.15
N LYS A 5 10.41 -0.22 -8.90
CA LYS A 5 9.49 0.86 -8.58
C LYS A 5 8.31 0.35 -7.76
N LEU A 6 7.96 1.08 -6.71
CA LEU A 6 6.76 0.86 -5.92
C LEU A 6 5.99 2.18 -5.83
N ILE A 7 4.73 2.16 -6.28
CA ILE A 7 3.79 3.25 -6.09
C ILE A 7 2.62 2.70 -5.27
N LEU A 8 2.31 3.38 -4.17
CA LEU A 8 1.10 3.14 -3.39
C LEU A 8 0.25 4.40 -3.43
N LYS A 9 -1.02 4.23 -3.76
CA LYS A 9 -2.05 5.27 -3.68
C LYS A 9 -3.16 4.72 -2.81
N ASP A 10 -3.57 5.51 -1.81
CA ASP A 10 -4.69 5.18 -0.93
C ASP A 10 -4.60 3.77 -0.31
N TYR A 11 -3.40 3.38 0.14
CA TYR A 11 -3.12 2.07 0.72
C TYR A 11 -2.78 2.19 2.22
N ARG A 12 -3.61 1.65 3.09
CA ARG A 12 -3.46 1.68 4.56
C ARG A 12 -3.17 3.10 5.05
N SER A 13 -1.99 3.34 5.62
CA SER A 13 -1.54 4.64 6.10
C SER A 13 -0.95 5.54 5.01
N PHE A 14 -0.69 5.02 3.81
CA PHE A 14 -0.11 5.76 2.70
C PHE A 14 -1.21 6.37 1.83
N HIS A 15 -1.29 7.71 1.84
CA HIS A 15 -2.11 8.45 0.89
C HIS A 15 -1.48 8.42 -0.51
N ARG A 16 -0.21 8.84 -0.60
CA ARG A 16 0.66 8.64 -1.76
C ARG A 16 2.05 8.24 -1.26
N PHE A 17 2.63 7.24 -1.89
CA PHE A 17 4.00 6.80 -1.65
C PHE A 17 4.63 6.37 -2.96
N HIS A 18 5.84 6.84 -3.23
CA HIS A 18 6.61 6.49 -4.43
C HIS A 18 8.04 6.21 -4.01
N TRP A 19 8.52 5.03 -4.38
CA TRP A 19 9.86 4.57 -4.06
C TRP A 19 10.48 3.84 -5.25
N GLU A 20 11.71 4.21 -5.60
CA GLU A 20 12.52 3.59 -6.64
C GLU A 20 13.83 3.11 -5.98
N PRO A 21 13.85 1.90 -5.41
CA PRO A 21 15.03 1.39 -4.75
C PRO A 21 16.15 1.05 -5.72
N SER A 22 17.39 1.27 -5.28
CA SER A 22 18.57 0.64 -5.88
C SER A 22 18.69 -0.82 -5.45
N SER A 23 19.50 -1.59 -6.16
CA SER A 23 19.85 -2.95 -5.73
C SER A 23 20.53 -2.94 -4.36
N GLY A 24 20.30 -4.00 -3.56
CA GLY A 24 20.93 -4.21 -2.27
C GLY A 24 19.94 -4.29 -1.10
N ILE A 25 20.44 -3.98 0.10
CA ILE A 25 19.68 -4.08 1.35
C ILE A 25 19.07 -2.72 1.67
N HIS A 26 17.77 -2.71 1.97
CA HIS A 26 17.03 -1.51 2.36
C HIS A 26 16.63 -1.58 3.83
N ILE A 27 16.96 -0.54 4.59
CA ILE A 27 16.58 -0.41 6.00
C ILE A 27 15.36 0.51 6.10
N ILE A 28 14.24 -0.02 6.59
CA ILE A 28 13.02 0.74 6.83
C ILE A 28 12.94 1.05 8.33
N TYR A 29 13.03 2.33 8.70
CA TYR A 29 13.07 2.78 10.10
C TYR A 29 12.09 3.94 10.36
N GLY A 30 11.83 4.22 11.64
CA GLY A 30 10.89 5.25 12.08
C GLY A 30 10.02 4.80 13.27
N GLU A 31 9.15 5.68 13.75
CA GLU A 31 8.31 5.44 14.94
C GLU A 31 7.26 4.35 14.73
N ASN A 32 6.77 3.76 15.83
CA ASN A 32 5.66 2.81 15.77
C ASN A 32 4.40 3.49 15.20
N GLY A 33 3.67 2.79 14.33
CA GLY A 33 2.51 3.36 13.64
C GLY A 33 2.83 4.17 12.38
N SER A 34 4.11 4.42 12.04
CA SER A 34 4.49 5.23 10.86
C SER A 34 4.26 4.55 9.49
N GLY A 35 3.74 3.32 9.45
CA GLY A 35 3.44 2.61 8.20
C GLY A 35 4.52 1.63 7.71
N LYS A 36 5.60 1.40 8.46
CA LYS A 36 6.67 0.44 8.07
C LYS A 36 6.13 -0.96 7.75
N SER A 37 5.26 -1.50 8.61
CA SER A 37 4.64 -2.82 8.37
C SER A 37 3.64 -2.78 7.21
N ASN A 38 3.03 -1.63 6.92
CA ASN A 38 2.13 -1.48 5.77
C ASN A 38 2.94 -1.51 4.46
N LEU A 39 4.16 -0.99 4.45
CA LEU A 39 5.05 -1.07 3.28
C LEU A 39 5.43 -2.52 2.98
N LEU A 40 5.82 -3.29 4.00
CA LEU A 40 6.10 -4.72 3.85
C LEU A 40 4.86 -5.53 3.45
N GLU A 41 3.69 -5.18 3.98
CA GLU A 41 2.42 -5.78 3.60
C GLU A 41 2.11 -5.53 2.11
N ALA A 42 2.31 -4.31 1.61
CA ALA A 42 2.08 -3.97 0.21
C ALA A 42 3.00 -4.79 -0.72
N ILE A 43 4.29 -4.91 -0.38
CA ILE A 43 5.25 -5.72 -1.14
C ILE A 43 4.82 -7.19 -1.15
N SER A 44 4.42 -7.73 0.00
CA SER A 44 3.93 -9.11 0.11
C SER A 44 2.66 -9.33 -0.72
N MET A 45 1.69 -8.42 -0.64
CA MET A 45 0.44 -8.47 -1.40
C MET A 45 0.71 -8.42 -2.91
N LEU A 46 1.53 -7.50 -3.38
CA LEU A 46 1.86 -7.40 -4.82
C LEU A 46 2.59 -8.64 -5.34
N SER A 47 3.28 -9.36 -4.47
CA SER A 47 4.00 -10.59 -4.81
C SER A 47 3.11 -11.84 -4.74
N THR A 48 2.05 -11.83 -3.94
CA THR A 48 1.27 -13.04 -3.59
C THR A 48 -0.23 -12.92 -3.82
N THR A 49 -0.69 -11.76 -4.30
CA THR A 49 -2.10 -11.35 -4.48
C THR A 49 -2.95 -11.39 -3.21
N ARG A 50 -2.33 -11.53 -2.02
CA ARG A 50 -3.04 -11.60 -0.74
C ARG A 50 -2.29 -10.81 0.33
N SER A 51 -3.03 -10.09 1.17
CA SER A 51 -2.43 -9.52 2.37
C SER A 51 -2.15 -10.64 3.39
N PRO A 52 -0.97 -10.61 4.05
CA PRO A 52 -0.69 -11.50 5.17
C PRO A 52 -1.48 -11.15 6.44
N ARG A 53 -2.12 -9.98 6.50
CA ARG A 53 -2.84 -9.48 7.69
C ARG A 53 -4.36 -9.55 7.56
N THR A 54 -4.89 -9.61 6.35
CA THR A 54 -6.34 -9.60 6.11
C THR A 54 -6.71 -10.27 4.79
N HIS A 55 -7.93 -10.79 4.73
CA HIS A 55 -8.54 -11.31 3.51
C HIS A 55 -9.55 -10.34 2.88
N ARG A 56 -9.78 -9.18 3.50
CA ARG A 56 -10.73 -8.16 3.02
C ARG A 56 -10.00 -7.01 2.36
N ASP A 57 -10.15 -6.87 1.05
CA ASP A 57 -9.49 -5.80 0.27
C ASP A 57 -9.88 -4.39 0.75
N THR A 58 -11.11 -4.22 1.24
CA THR A 58 -11.59 -2.95 1.80
C THR A 58 -10.77 -2.45 2.99
N GLU A 59 -10.13 -3.35 3.76
CA GLU A 59 -9.27 -2.96 4.87
C GLU A 59 -7.90 -2.44 4.43
N LEU A 60 -7.53 -2.70 3.17
CA LEU A 60 -6.29 -2.21 2.58
C LEU A 60 -6.44 -0.77 2.07
N VAL A 61 -7.67 -0.32 1.82
CA VAL A 61 -7.97 1.04 1.38
C VAL A 61 -7.67 2.03 2.53
N SER A 62 -7.00 3.13 2.20
CA SER A 62 -6.73 4.19 3.18
C SER A 62 -8.01 4.89 3.61
N TRP A 63 -8.11 5.22 4.89
CA TRP A 63 -9.20 6.05 5.41
C TRP A 63 -9.19 7.47 4.81
N ARG A 64 -8.02 7.94 4.33
CA ARG A 64 -7.85 9.22 3.63
C ARG A 64 -8.30 9.19 2.17
N ALA A 65 -8.56 8.02 1.61
CA ALA A 65 -9.05 7.89 0.24
C ALA A 65 -10.35 8.70 0.04
N LEU A 66 -11.18 8.74 1.09
CA LEU A 66 -12.46 9.44 1.13
C LEU A 66 -12.30 10.98 1.14
N ASP A 67 -11.12 11.50 1.47
CA ASP A 67 -10.88 12.95 1.53
C ASP A 67 -10.76 13.56 0.12
N GLU A 68 -10.22 12.79 -0.84
CA GLU A 68 -10.04 13.22 -2.24
C GLU A 68 -11.07 12.59 -3.19
N ASP A 69 -11.57 11.39 -2.88
CA ASP A 69 -12.55 10.67 -3.68
C ASP A 69 -13.69 10.16 -2.78
N PRO A 70 -14.86 10.85 -2.76
CA PRO A 70 -15.95 10.51 -1.85
C PRO A 70 -16.56 9.13 -2.11
N LEU A 71 -16.19 8.46 -3.21
CA LEU A 71 -16.64 7.12 -3.55
C LEU A 71 -15.47 6.28 -4.10
N PRO A 72 -14.57 5.75 -3.25
CA PRO A 72 -13.35 5.04 -3.65
C PRO A 72 -13.60 3.62 -4.20
N GLY A 73 -14.82 3.35 -4.66
CA GLY A 73 -15.21 2.09 -5.31
C GLY A 73 -15.31 2.25 -6.82
N ALA A 74 -15.03 1.18 -7.56
CA ALA A 74 -15.33 1.14 -8.99
C ALA A 74 -16.85 0.95 -9.17
N PHE A 75 -17.52 1.95 -9.77
CA PHE A 75 -18.92 1.82 -10.17
C PHE A 75 -18.97 1.35 -11.62
N ILE A 76 -19.69 0.26 -11.86
CA ILE A 76 -20.12 -0.11 -13.20
C ILE A 76 -21.46 0.59 -13.40
N SER A 77 -21.44 1.71 -14.13
CA SER A 77 -22.68 2.27 -14.68
C SER A 77 -23.09 1.44 -15.89
N ALA A 78 -24.38 1.13 -15.98
CA ALA A 78 -25.00 0.73 -17.24
C ALA A 78 -25.02 1.90 -18.24
#